data_AF-A0A248L606-F1
#
_entry.id   AF-A0A248L606-F1
#
_cell.length_a   1.000
_cell.length_b   1.000
_cell.length_c   1.000
_cell.angle_alpha   90.00
_cell.angle_beta   90.00
_cell.angle_gamma   90.00
#
_symmetry.space_group_name_H-M   'P 1'
#
loop_
_entity.id
_entity.type
_entity.pdbx_description
1 polymer ?
#
loop_
_entity_poly.entity_id
_entity_poly.type
_entity_poly.pdbx_seq_one_letter_code
_entity_poly.pdbx_strand_id
1 'polypeptide(L)' 'MHLVDILIGLIIFGYAGYSLVRFTKKAKKGKCATCEVEPTCKTACDDVNWDHVIAEALKK' A
#
# COMPACT_ATOMS: atom_id res chain seq x y z
N MET A 1 -29.64 12.54 25.48
CA MET A 1 -28.85 11.42 24.96
C MET A 1 -28.29 11.82 23.60
N HIS A 2 -26.99 12.11 23.49
CA HIS A 2 -26.32 12.46 22.22
C HIS A 2 -24.97 11.74 22.04
N LEU A 3 -24.63 10.86 22.99
CA LEU A 3 -23.35 10.17 23.02
C LEU A 3 -23.27 9.11 21.92
N VAL A 4 -24.40 8.48 21.59
CA VAL A 4 -24.50 7.41 20.60
C VAL A 4 -24.24 7.94 19.19
N ASP A 5 -24.80 9.10 18.84
CA ASP A 5 -24.61 9.72 17.52
C ASP A 5 -23.15 10.13 17.30
N ILE A 6 -22.51 10.69 18.33
CA ILE A 6 -21.08 11.05 18.31
C ILE A 6 -20.20 9.80 18.18
N LEU A 7 -20.53 8.73 18.91
CA LEU A 7 -19.82 7.45 18.83
C LEU A 7 -19.90 6.84 17.42
N ILE A 8 -21.10 6.83 16.83
CA ILE A 8 -21.32 6.30 15.48
C ILE A 8 -20.53 7.13 14.47
N GLY A 9 -20.56 8.46 14.58
CA GLY A 9 -19.76 9.35 13.72
C GLY A 9 -18.27 9.04 13.81
N LEU A 10 -17.73 8.94 15.04
CA LEU A 10 -16.30 8.64 15.26
C LEU A 10 -15.87 7.30 14.70
N ILE A 11 -16.72 6.27 14.81
CA ILE A 11 -16.41 4.93 14.27
C ILE A 11 -16.33 4.97 12.75
N ILE A 12 -17.28 5.61 12.07
CA ILE A 12 -17.30 5.69 10.61
C ILE A 12 -16.10 6.50 10.10
N PHE A 13 -15.90 7.72 10.61
CA PHE A 13 -14.79 8.58 10.18
C PHE A 13 -13.43 8.01 10.58
N GLY A 14 -13.32 7.41 11.77
CA GLY A 14 -12.12 6.74 12.25
C GLY A 14 -11.75 5.56 11.36
N TYR A 15 -12.72 4.72 10.98
CA TYR A 15 -12.48 3.59 10.09
C TYR A 15 -12.12 4.05 8.67
N ALA A 16 -12.83 5.04 8.13
CA ALA A 16 -12.51 5.61 6.82
C ALA A 16 -11.09 6.20 6.78
N GLY A 17 -10.69 6.95 7.81
CA GLY A 17 -9.34 7.49 7.96
C GLY A 17 -8.29 6.39 8.10
N TYR A 18 -8.53 5.38 8.93
CA TYR A 18 -7.64 4.21 9.08
C TYR A 18 -7.44 3.48 7.75
N SER A 19 -8.52 3.28 7.02
CA SER A 19 -8.53 2.67 5.70
C SER A 19 -7.64 3.46 4.73
N LEU A 20 -7.85 4.78 4.62
CA LEU A 20 -7.00 5.65 3.80
C LEU A 20 -5.52 5.54 4.18
N VAL A 21 -5.18 5.67 5.46
CA VAL A 21 -3.78 5.60 5.92
C VAL A 21 -3.14 4.25 5.60
N ARG A 22 -3.88 3.15 5.77
CA ARG A 22 -3.41 1.80 5.44
C ARG A 22 -3.20 1.64 3.93
N PHE A 23 -4.14 2.14 3.13
CA PHE A 23 -4.02 2.12 1.67
C PHE A 23 -2.89 3.02 1.18
N THR A 24 -2.68 4.20 1.75
CA THR A 24 -1.55 5.06 1.41
C THR A 24 -0.21 4.42 1.77
N LYS A 25 -0.12 3.72 2.91
CA LYS A 25 1.09 2.94 3.27
C LYS A 25 1.35 1.80 2.29
N LYS A 26 0.30 1.10 1.84
CA LYS A 26 0.38 0.07 0.79
C LYS A 26 0.74 0.66 -0.57
N ALA A 27 0.15 1.80 -0.94
CA ALA A 27 0.42 2.51 -2.19
C ALA A 27 1.86 3.01 -2.26
N LYS A 28 2.43 3.48 -1.14
CA LYS A 28 3.84 3.84 -1.03
C LYS A 28 4.80 2.66 -1.23
N LYS A 29 4.37 1.41 -1.01
CA LYS A 29 5.18 0.22 -1.35
C LYS A 29 5.19 -0.09 -2.86
N GLY A 30 4.43 0.64 -3.66
CA GLY A 30 4.44 0.55 -5.12
C GLY A 30 4.17 -0.86 -5.64
N LYS A 31 4.91 -1.26 -6.67
CA LYS A 31 4.84 -2.58 -7.31
C LYS A 31 5.11 -3.76 -6.36
N CYS A 32 5.78 -3.52 -5.24
CA CYS A 32 6.01 -4.58 -4.25
C CYS A 32 4.79 -4.88 -3.36
N ALA A 33 3.77 -4.02 -3.33
CA ALA A 33 2.55 -4.26 -2.56
C ALA A 33 1.71 -5.44 -3.08
N THR A 34 1.88 -5.80 -4.36
CA THR A 34 1.27 -6.99 -4.99
C THR A 34 2.20 -8.20 -4.98
N CYS A 35 3.41 -8.06 -4.47
CA CYS A 35 4.43 -9.11 -4.53
C CYS A 35 4.28 -10.03 -3.33
N GLU A 36 4.05 -11.33 -3.57
CA GLU A 36 3.90 -12.35 -2.53
C GLU A 36 5.16 -12.50 -1.65
N VAL A 37 6.33 -12.12 -2.18
CA VAL A 37 7.62 -12.18 -1.48
C VAL A 37 7.99 -10.88 -0.73
N GLU A 38 7.06 -9.91 -0.60
CA GLU A 38 7.23 -8.69 0.20
C GLU A 38 7.92 -8.93 1.57
N PRO A 39 7.55 -9.95 2.39
CA PRO A 39 8.14 -10.11 3.72
C PRO A 39 9.60 -10.58 3.72
N THR A 40 10.06 -11.19 2.64
CA THR A 40 11.42 -11.77 2.53
C THR A 40 12.33 -10.99 1.58
N CYS A 41 11.78 -10.04 0.82
CA CYS A 41 12.55 -9.25 -0.12
C CYS A 41 13.48 -8.28 0.63
N LYS A 42 14.81 -8.48 0.51
CA LYS A 42 15.83 -7.60 1.10
C LYS A 42 16.12 -6.35 0.26
N THR A 43 15.68 -6.33 -1.00
CA THR A 43 15.86 -5.20 -1.93
C THR A 43 14.68 -4.27 -1.85
N ALA A 44 14.92 -2.96 -1.74
CA ALA A 44 13.86 -1.98 -1.86
C ALA A 44 13.32 -1.97 -3.30
N CYS A 45 12.00 -2.02 -3.46
CA CYS A 45 11.35 -2.09 -4.76
C CYS A 45 11.62 -0.86 -5.64
N ASP A 46 11.92 0.27 -5.00
CA ASP A 46 12.23 1.53 -5.65
C ASP A 46 13.63 1.56 -6.26
N ASP A 47 14.55 0.70 -5.80
CA ASP A 47 15.92 0.61 -6.34
C ASP A 47 16.01 -0.29 -7.59
N VAL A 48 14.90 -0.90 -8.01
CA VAL A 48 14.87 -1.76 -9.20
C VAL A 48 14.75 -0.91 -10.46
N ASN A 49 15.79 -0.92 -11.29
CA ASN A 49 15.82 -0.20 -12.55
C ASN A 49 14.95 -0.90 -13.62
N TRP A 50 13.68 -0.50 -13.71
CA TRP A 50 12.69 -1.09 -14.61
C TRP A 50 13.08 -1.01 -16.08
N ASP A 51 13.83 0.02 -16.50
CA ASP A 51 14.32 0.15 -17.88
C ASP A 51 15.21 -1.03 -18.29
N HIS A 52 16.04 -1.52 -17.36
CA HIS A 52 16.92 -2.67 -17.62
C HIS A 52 16.15 -3.99 -17.68
N VAL A 53 15.13 -4.16 -16.83
CA VAL A 53 14.29 -5.38 -16.80
C VAL A 53 13.44 -5.48 -18.07
N ILE A 54 12.90 -4.36 -18.56
CA ILE A 54 12.13 -4.33 -19.80
C ILE A 54 13.03 -4.65 -21.00
N ALA A 55 14.27 -4.11 -21.02
CA ALA A 55 15.25 -4.42 -22.04
C ALA A 55 15.65 -5.91 -22.05
N GLU A 56 15.77 -6.55 -20.87
CA GLU A 56 16.00 -8.00 -20.77
C GLU A 56 14.80 -8.83 -21.25
N ALA A 57 13.57 -8.41 -20.94
CA ALA A 57 12.36 -9.11 -21.34
C ALA A 57 12.09 -9.05 -22.85
N LEU A 58 12.44 -7.95 -23.52
CA LEU A 58 12.30 -7.79 -24.97
C LEU A 58 13.39 -8.52 -25.77
N LYS A 59 14.49 -8.91 -25.14
CA LYS A 59 15.60 -9.61 -25.79
C LYS A 59 15.38 -11.14 -25.87
N LYS A 60 14.24 -11.63 -25.40
CA LYS A 60 13.87 -13.05 -25.37
C LYS A 60 12.86 -13.36 -26.48
#